data_AF-A0A2D6YBK8-F1
#
_entry.id   AF-A0A2D6YBK8-F1
#
_cell.length_a   1.000
_cell.length_b   1.000
_cell.length_c   1.000
_cell.angle_alpha   90.00
_cell.angle_beta   90.00
_cell.angle_gamma   90.00
#
_symmetry.space_group_name_H-M   'P 1'
#
loop_
_entity.id
_entity.type
_entity.pdbx_description
1 polymer ?
#
loop_
_entity_poly.entity_id
_entity_poly.type
_entity_poly.pdbx_seq_one_letter_code
_entity_poly.pdbx_strand_id
1 'polypeptide(L)'
;MRVKLQYTVDVHDIPTELEWMSDRLKKDMEDVFDIYKQLDFDSMDKSMKNIEKLRTAMFDADTKLQDLYGIVSGYLAYISQANELPMNQKQSEEIDVKQG
;
A
#
# COMPACT_ATOMS: atom_id res chain seq x y z
N MET A 1 -18.49 -8.21 -14.31
CA MET A 1 -18.73 -8.27 -12.85
C MET A 1 -17.54 -7.57 -12.18
N ARG A 2 -17.73 -6.39 -11.56
CA ARG A 2 -16.65 -5.66 -10.88
C ARG A 2 -16.69 -6.02 -9.40
N VAL A 3 -15.72 -6.79 -8.93
CA VAL A 3 -15.57 -7.11 -7.51
C VAL A 3 -14.85 -5.93 -6.86
N LYS A 4 -15.58 -5.10 -6.11
CA LYS A 4 -14.98 -4.15 -5.17
C LYS A 4 -14.57 -4.96 -3.93
N LEU A 5 -13.29 -5.29 -3.81
CA LEU A 5 -12.73 -5.79 -2.57
C LEU A 5 -12.73 -4.62 -1.57
N GLN A 6 -13.77 -4.56 -0.75
CA GLN A 6 -13.89 -3.58 0.32
C GLN A 6 -13.15 -4.15 1.53
N TYR A 7 -11.83 -3.93 1.57
CA TYR A 7 -11.03 -4.19 2.76
C TYR A 7 -11.45 -3.18 3.83
N THR A 8 -12.30 -3.61 4.76
CA THR A 8 -12.56 -2.92 6.03
C THR A 8 -11.39 -3.20 6.95
N VAL A 9 -10.25 -2.54 6.70
CA VAL A 9 -9.18 -2.38 7.69
C VAL A 9 -9.55 -1.15 8.49
N ASP A 10 -9.47 -1.24 9.83
CA ASP A 10 -9.62 -0.06 10.67
C ASP A 10 -8.52 0.94 10.26
N VAL A 11 -8.87 2.20 10.08
CA VAL A 11 -7.91 3.22 9.64
C VAL A 11 -6.74 3.34 10.62
N HIS A 12 -6.95 2.98 11.89
CA HIS A 12 -5.89 2.92 12.89
C HIS A 12 -4.86 1.80 12.67
N ASP A 13 -5.23 0.74 11.96
CA ASP A 13 -4.37 -0.42 11.68
C ASP A 13 -3.59 -0.28 10.37
N ILE A 14 -3.92 0.72 9.53
CA ILE A 14 -3.28 0.96 8.23
C ILE A 14 -1.75 1.08 8.34
N PRO A 15 -1.16 1.80 9.30
CA PRO A 15 0.30 1.85 9.44
C PRO A 15 0.94 0.48 9.64
N THR A 16 0.34 -0.37 10.47
CA THR A 16 0.82 -1.73 10.74
C THR A 16 0.70 -2.61 9.48
N GLU A 17 -0.41 -2.49 8.75
CA GLU A 17 -0.61 -3.21 7.49
C GLU A 17 0.42 -2.78 6.43
N LEU A 18 0.74 -1.47 6.36
CA LEU A 18 1.77 -0.93 5.47
C LEU A 18 3.17 -1.47 5.80
N GLU A 19 3.53 -1.57 7.09
CA GLU A 19 4.80 -2.19 7.50
C GLU A 19 4.88 -3.64 7.04
N TRP A 20 3.82 -4.43 7.29
CA TRP A 20 3.78 -5.83 6.89
C TRP A 20 3.81 -6.02 5.37
N MET A 21 3.10 -5.19 4.62
CA MET A 21 3.16 -5.18 3.15
C MET A 21 4.56 -4.81 2.64
N SER A 22 5.22 -3.85 3.29
CA SER A 22 6.60 -3.46 2.97
C SER A 22 7.59 -4.59 3.21
N ASP A 23 7.49 -5.31 4.33
CA ASP A 23 8.33 -6.46 4.65
C ASP A 23 8.15 -7.59 3.64
N ARG A 24 6.92 -7.84 3.19
CA ARG A 24 6.64 -8.82 2.13
C ARG A 24 7.28 -8.41 0.81
N LEU A 25 7.12 -7.15 0.41
CA LEU A 25 7.73 -6.63 -0.80
C LEU A 25 9.26 -6.73 -0.74
N LYS A 26 9.87 -6.46 0.42
CA LYS A 26 11.31 -6.63 0.61
C LYS A 26 11.75 -8.06 0.29
N LYS A 27 11.02 -9.06 0.78
CA LYS A 27 11.31 -10.47 0.47
C LYS A 27 11.14 -10.77 -1.03
N ASP A 28 10.10 -10.25 -1.66
CA ASP A 28 9.90 -10.41 -3.11
C ASP A 28 11.06 -9.79 -3.91
N MET A 29 11.59 -8.66 -3.45
CA MET A 29 12.76 -8.01 -4.06
C MET A 29 14.06 -8.80 -3.86
N GLU A 30 14.20 -9.53 -2.76
CA GLU A 30 15.31 -10.48 -2.56
C GLU A 30 15.23 -11.62 -3.59
N ASP A 31 14.04 -12.17 -3.84
CA ASP A 31 13.83 -13.21 -4.87
C ASP A 31 14.15 -12.69 -6.28
N VAL A 32 13.75 -11.46 -6.61
CA VAL A 32 14.13 -10.77 -7.87
C VAL A 32 15.66 -10.71 -8.01
N PHE A 33 16.35 -10.32 -6.94
CA PHE A 33 17.81 -10.26 -6.91
C PHE A 33 18.47 -11.61 -7.10
N ASP A 34 17.90 -12.66 -6.51
CA ASP A 34 18.43 -14.02 -6.64
C ASP A 34 18.23 -14.59 -8.05
N ILE A 35 17.13 -14.25 -8.74
CA ILE A 35 16.95 -14.59 -10.16
C ILE A 35 18.01 -13.87 -11.01
N TYR A 36 18.27 -12.59 -10.73
CA TYR A 36 19.31 -11.82 -11.43
C TYR A 36 20.70 -12.45 -11.27
N LYS A 37 21.06 -12.93 -10.06
CA LYS A 37 22.34 -13.63 -9.82
C LYS A 37 22.47 -14.96 -10.58
N GLN A 38 21.36 -15.56 -11.00
CA GLN A 38 21.35 -16.80 -11.79
C GLN A 38 21.52 -16.56 -13.29
N LEU A 39 21.69 -15.31 -13.73
CA LEU A 39 22.04 -15.00 -15.11
C LEU A 39 23.45 -15.52 -15.40
N ASP A 40 23.51 -16.39 -16.40
CA ASP A 40 24.67 -17.16 -16.78
C ASP A 40 24.88 -16.98 -18.28
N PHE A 41 25.74 -16.03 -18.64
CA PHE A 41 25.95 -15.65 -20.03
C PHE A 41 26.74 -16.69 -20.83
N ASP A 42 27.30 -17.71 -20.17
CA ASP A 42 27.88 -18.87 -20.86
C ASP A 42 26.76 -19.80 -21.38
N SER A 43 25.56 -19.70 -20.82
CA SER A 43 24.35 -20.42 -21.26
C SER A 43 23.23 -19.48 -21.65
N MET A 44 23.25 -19.00 -22.90
CA MET A 44 22.27 -18.03 -23.41
C MET A 44 20.81 -18.50 -23.31
N ASP A 45 20.53 -19.78 -23.54
CA ASP A 45 19.17 -20.33 -23.39
C ASP A 45 18.66 -20.30 -21.95
N LYS A 46 19.54 -20.61 -20.99
CA LYS A 46 19.21 -20.54 -19.56
C LYS A 46 19.04 -19.08 -19.14
N SER A 47 19.91 -18.20 -19.62
CA SER A 47 19.82 -16.75 -19.39
C SER A 47 18.53 -16.16 -19.94
N MET A 48 18.10 -16.49 -21.16
CA MET A 48 16.82 -16.02 -21.69
C MET A 48 15.63 -16.43 -20.80
N LYS A 49 15.60 -17.68 -20.32
CA LYS A 49 14.56 -18.13 -19.39
C LYS A 49 14.59 -17.37 -18.05
N ASN A 50 15.78 -17.10 -17.53
CA ASN A 50 15.94 -16.34 -16.30
C ASN A 50 15.62 -14.85 -16.47
N ILE A 51 15.88 -14.26 -17.64
CA ILE A 51 15.45 -12.90 -17.99
C ILE A 51 13.92 -12.81 -18.00
N GLU A 52 13.21 -13.76 -18.60
CA GLU A 52 11.74 -13.76 -18.58
C GLU A 52 11.19 -13.89 -17.15
N LYS A 53 11.78 -14.77 -16.33
CA LYS A 53 11.40 -14.86 -14.91
C LYS A 53 11.66 -13.55 -14.16
N LEU A 54 12.80 -12.90 -14.42
CA LEU A 54 13.17 -11.63 -13.82
C LEU A 54 12.16 -10.54 -14.20
N ARG A 55 11.77 -10.46 -15.48
CA ARG A 55 10.77 -9.51 -15.97
C ARG A 55 9.43 -9.68 -15.26
N THR A 56 8.94 -10.90 -15.14
CA THR A 56 7.68 -11.20 -14.42
C THR A 56 7.79 -10.83 -12.95
N ALA A 57 8.87 -11.22 -12.27
CA ALA A 57 9.06 -10.92 -10.86
C ALA A 57 9.17 -9.40 -10.59
N MET A 58 9.84 -8.65 -11.47
CA MET A 58 9.90 -7.18 -11.40
C MET A 58 8.53 -6.54 -11.61
N PHE A 59 7.73 -7.05 -12.54
CA PHE A 59 6.36 -6.56 -12.78
C PHE A 59 5.44 -6.79 -11.56
N ASP A 60 5.55 -7.95 -10.93
CA ASP A 60 4.78 -8.26 -9.71
C ASP A 60 5.19 -7.36 -8.54
N ALA A 61 6.49 -7.09 -8.40
CA ALA A 61 7.01 -6.16 -7.38
C ALA A 61 6.55 -4.72 -7.61
N ASP A 62 6.55 -4.25 -8.87
CA ASP A 62 6.06 -2.92 -9.24
C ASP A 62 4.56 -2.77 -8.96
N THR A 63 3.77 -3.79 -9.26
CA THR A 63 2.33 -3.81 -8.95
C THR A 63 2.09 -3.66 -7.45
N LYS A 64 2.84 -4.39 -6.61
CA LYS A 64 2.76 -4.29 -5.15
C LYS A 64 3.20 -2.92 -4.62
N LEU A 65 4.23 -2.32 -5.22
CA LEU A 65 4.66 -0.94 -4.92
C LEU A 65 3.56 0.07 -5.24
N GLN A 66 2.88 -0.10 -6.38
CA GLN A 66 1.77 0.76 -6.77
C GLN A 66 0.60 0.66 -5.77
N ASP A 67 0.28 -0.54 -5.30
CA ASP A 67 -0.74 -0.75 -4.27
C ASP A 67 -0.35 -0.08 -2.95
N LEU A 68 0.89 -0.27 -2.48
CA LEU A 68 1.44 0.41 -1.29
C LEU A 68 1.33 1.93 -1.42
N TYR A 69 1.76 2.48 -2.56
CA TYR A 69 1.65 3.91 -2.83
C TYR A 69 0.19 4.39 -2.79
N GLY A 70 -0.73 3.62 -3.37
CA GLY A 70 -2.16 3.93 -3.36
C GLY A 70 -2.74 3.99 -1.94
N ILE A 71 -2.39 3.01 -1.10
CA ILE A 71 -2.84 2.93 0.30
C ILE A 71 -2.27 4.10 1.11
N VAL A 72 -0.96 4.35 1.01
CA VAL A 72 -0.30 5.48 1.70
C VAL A 72 -0.93 6.81 1.29
N SER A 73 -1.13 7.02 0.00
CA SER A 73 -1.73 8.25 -0.52
C SER A 73 -3.16 8.44 0.00
N GLY A 74 -3.97 7.38 0.01
CA GLY A 74 -5.33 7.40 0.56
C GLY A 74 -5.36 7.68 2.06
N TYR A 75 -4.43 7.09 2.81
CA TYR A 75 -4.30 7.30 4.25
C TYR A 75 -3.89 8.74 4.59
N LEU A 76 -2.91 9.30 3.88
CA LEU A 76 -2.49 10.70 4.06
C LEU A 76 -3.63 11.68 3.74
N ALA A 77 -4.40 11.43 2.68
CA ALA A 77 -5.57 12.24 2.35
C ALA A 77 -6.64 12.19 3.45
N TYR A 78 -6.88 11.01 4.04
CA TYR A 78 -7.80 10.86 5.18
C TYR A 78 -7.35 11.68 6.39
N ILE A 79 -6.07 11.58 6.79
CA ILE A 79 -5.53 12.34 7.93
C ILE A 79 -5.62 13.84 7.68
N SER A 80 -5.31 14.30 6.46
CA SER A 80 -5.40 15.72 6.10
C SER A 80 -6.83 16.25 6.29
N GLN A 81 -7.84 15.51 5.82
CA GLN A 81 -9.24 15.91 5.97
C GLN A 81 -9.73 15.83 7.42
N ALA A 82 -9.27 14.84 8.20
CA ALA A 82 -9.59 14.73 9.62
C ALA A 82 -9.02 15.90 10.43
N ASN A 83 -7.85 16.42 10.04
CA ASN A 83 -7.22 17.59 10.66
C ASN A 83 -7.82 18.94 10.21
N GLU A 84 -8.62 18.96 9.14
CA GLU A 84 -9.29 20.16 8.61
C GLU A 84 -10.71 20.38 9.14
N LEU A 85 -11.22 19.52 10.04
CA LEU A 85 -12.52 19.74 10.68
C LEU A 85 -12.47 21.01 11.56
N PRO A 86 -13.26 22.06 11.27
CA PRO A 86 -13.30 23.24 12.12
C PRO A 86 -13.93 22.90 13.48
N MET A 87 -13.28 23.36 14.56
CA MET A 87 -13.82 23.46 15.91
C MET A 87 -15.04 24.39 15.95
N ASN A 88 -16.18 23.99 15.39
CA ASN A 88 -17.39 24.81 15.46
C ASN A 88 -18.68 23.99 15.53
N GLN A 89 -18.72 23.00 16.44
CA GLN A 89 -19.97 22.34 16.87
C GLN A 89 -19.95 21.95 18.35
N LYS A 90 -19.37 22.79 19.24
CA LYS A 90 -19.48 22.59 20.70
C LYS A 90 -20.18 23.73 21.45
N GLN A 91 -20.82 24.69 20.78
CA GLN A 91 -21.50 25.81 21.47
C GLN A 91 -23.02 25.89 21.28
N SER A 92 -23.65 24.97 20.56
CA SER A 92 -25.10 25.08 20.29
C SER A 92 -25.99 24.29 21.26
N GLU A 93 -25.44 23.39 22.11
CA GLU A 93 -26.27 22.56 23.00
C GLU A 93 -26.38 23.10 24.44
N GLU A 94 -25.68 24.18 24.82
CA GLU A 94 -25.76 24.72 26.19
C GLU A 94 -26.73 25.90 26.38
N ILE A 95 -27.39 26.39 25.33
CA ILE A 95 -28.28 27.58 25.45
C ILE A 95 -29.78 27.20 25.55
N ASP A 96 -30.19 25.99 25.20
CA ASP A 96 -31.62 25.65 25.12
C ASP A 96 -32.20 24.88 26.33
N VAL A 97 -31.56 24.98 27.50
CA VAL A 97 -32.09 24.42 28.77
C VAL A 97 -32.31 25.49 29.85
N LYS A 98 -32.12 26.78 29.55
CA LYS A 98 -32.29 27.86 30.54
C LYS A 98 -33.03 29.11 30.05
N GLN A 99 -34.10 28.94 29.30
CA GLN A 99 -35.24 29.88 29.28
C GLN A 99 -36.47 28.99 28.99
N GLY A 100 -37.39 28.73 29.91
CA GLY A 100 -38.17 29.68 30.70
C GLY A 100 -39.63 29.29 30.49
#